data_AF-A0A1W1HYA2-F1
#
_entry.id   AF-A0A1W1HYA2-F1
#
_cell.length_a   1.000
_cell.length_b   1.000
_cell.length_c   1.000
_cell.angle_alpha   90.00
_cell.angle_beta   90.00
_cell.angle_gamma   90.00
#
_symmetry.space_group_name_H-M   'P 1'
#
loop_
_entity.id
_entity.type
_entity.pdbx_description
1 polymer ?
#
loop_
_entity_poly.entity_id
_entity_poly.type
_entity_poly.pdbx_seq_one_letter_code
_entity_poly.pdbx_strand_id
1 'polypeptide(L)'
;MSAVATAVERSTGRVEDQGLLFEYTIKLVLFVGFFELVLYRLVSRLGMHISKIAAQHEWVGTIFQLLTSVGFALLNVVAIFVFLALVVLLVNRARAKGITGFNVVTIPSVALLLILTVSFLIVPPAMLGSIAYNVVTLIALTALMLEYLSQQQEWSKRVMGAVYYFGISGWLYYQIFSTAYGWMGVIAAPPFVYEANRLGEALMVLASILVFWAYGRGVSFRTRNRQQRRRAIWFSAVSAVVFFGLLFMDYFLGLYNPVLAHSIRKAGEGISWIFQMGMGYTFYLPFAFYVAGLLCWSYTVIRLVTMGRLAGYGLALMFIAGYALLFSSLTLMVVLGVMLMTLDRPKGAVTEQAAVTRPPLVGTQESLVGGQI
;
A
#
# COMPACT_ATOMS: atom_id res chain seq x y z
N MET A 1 11.03 -10.44 -39.74
CA MET A 1 11.41 -9.38 -38.78
C MET A 1 10.13 -8.73 -38.24
N SER A 2 9.22 -9.47 -37.60
CA SER A 2 9.18 -10.03 -36.23
C SER A 2 8.51 -9.07 -35.24
N ALA A 3 7.23 -9.34 -34.98
CA ALA A 3 6.30 -8.71 -34.02
C ALA A 3 6.82 -8.62 -32.57
N VAL A 4 7.97 -9.25 -32.28
CA VAL A 4 8.72 -9.11 -31.02
C VAL A 4 9.24 -7.67 -30.85
N ALA A 5 9.60 -6.98 -31.93
CA ALA A 5 10.12 -5.61 -31.87
C ALA A 5 9.07 -4.58 -31.37
N THR A 6 7.79 -4.79 -31.71
CA THR A 6 6.68 -3.93 -31.29
C THR A 6 6.18 -4.19 -29.86
N ALA A 7 6.43 -5.39 -29.32
CA ALA A 7 6.03 -5.73 -27.95
C ALA A 7 6.96 -5.09 -26.90
N VAL A 8 8.24 -4.93 -27.23
CA VAL A 8 9.25 -4.36 -26.31
C VAL A 8 9.05 -2.85 -26.12
N GLU A 9 8.59 -2.12 -27.15
CA GLU A 9 8.31 -0.68 -27.08
C GLU A 9 7.07 -0.32 -26.25
N ARG A 10 6.23 -1.29 -25.88
CA ARG A 10 4.97 -1.08 -25.13
C ARG A 10 4.95 -1.58 -23.70
N SER A 11 6.07 -2.06 -23.12
CA SER A 11 6.10 -2.43 -21.70
C SER A 11 6.04 -1.17 -20.81
N THR A 12 4.82 -0.67 -20.59
CA THR A 12 4.56 0.62 -19.94
C THR A 12 4.42 0.51 -18.42
N GLY A 13 4.74 -0.66 -17.85
CA GLY A 13 4.47 -0.98 -16.45
C GLY A 13 2.98 -1.13 -16.16
N ARG A 14 2.19 -1.47 -17.20
CA ARG A 14 0.76 -1.76 -17.06
C ARG A 14 0.58 -3.19 -16.59
N VAL A 15 -0.52 -3.43 -15.88
CA VAL A 15 -0.86 -4.78 -15.39
C VAL A 15 -1.07 -5.76 -16.56
N GLU A 16 -1.63 -5.28 -17.66
CA GLU A 16 -1.88 -6.04 -18.90
C GLU A 16 -0.60 -6.64 -19.50
N ASP A 17 0.56 -6.00 -19.25
CA ASP A 17 1.86 -6.44 -19.79
C ASP A 17 2.43 -7.68 -19.07
N GLN A 18 1.84 -8.09 -17.93
CA GLN A 18 2.35 -9.17 -17.07
C GLN A 18 1.61 -10.52 -17.26
N GLY A 19 0.67 -10.57 -18.20
CA GLY A 19 -0.13 -11.76 -18.53
C GLY A 19 -1.50 -11.80 -17.85
N LEU A 20 -2.46 -12.45 -18.50
CA LEU A 20 -3.88 -12.45 -18.12
C LEU A 20 -4.13 -12.97 -16.70
N LEU A 21 -3.47 -14.07 -16.31
CA LEU A 21 -3.65 -14.67 -14.98
C LEU A 21 -3.25 -13.69 -13.89
N PHE A 22 -2.13 -13.00 -14.05
CA PHE A 22 -1.65 -12.00 -13.11
C PHE A 22 -2.61 -10.80 -13.03
N GLU A 23 -3.06 -10.30 -14.18
CA GLU A 23 -3.99 -9.18 -14.24
C GLU A 23 -5.32 -9.46 -13.52
N TYR A 24 -5.96 -10.58 -13.83
CA TYR A 24 -7.20 -10.97 -13.16
C TYR A 24 -6.98 -11.23 -11.68
N THR A 25 -5.86 -11.85 -11.30
CA THR A 25 -5.55 -12.09 -9.88
C THR A 25 -5.42 -10.77 -9.12
N ILE A 26 -4.64 -9.81 -9.60
CA ILE A 26 -4.46 -8.52 -8.90
C ILE A 26 -5.77 -7.72 -8.83
N LYS A 27 -6.57 -7.71 -9.92
CA LYS A 27 -7.88 -7.04 -9.92
C LYS A 27 -8.85 -7.71 -8.94
N LEU A 28 -8.86 -9.04 -8.87
CA LEU A 28 -9.68 -9.79 -7.90
C LEU A 28 -9.22 -9.56 -6.46
N VAL A 29 -7.91 -9.58 -6.18
CA VAL A 29 -7.38 -9.25 -4.84
C VAL A 29 -7.85 -7.86 -4.43
N LEU A 30 -7.76 -6.87 -5.32
CA LEU A 30 -8.19 -5.51 -5.04
C LEU A 30 -9.69 -5.44 -4.74
N PHE A 31 -10.51 -6.07 -5.59
CA PHE A 31 -11.96 -6.08 -5.45
C PHE A 31 -12.40 -6.79 -4.16
N VAL A 32 -12.01 -8.05 -3.99
CA VAL A 32 -12.37 -8.87 -2.83
C VAL A 32 -11.79 -8.28 -1.55
N GLY A 33 -10.56 -7.75 -1.59
CA GLY A 33 -9.93 -7.07 -0.46
C GLY A 33 -10.68 -5.82 -0.01
N PHE A 34 -11.17 -5.02 -0.96
CA PHE A 34 -12.01 -3.87 -0.62
C PHE A 34 -13.35 -4.29 0.00
N PHE A 35 -13.99 -5.32 -0.55
CA PHE A 35 -15.24 -5.84 0.01
C PHE A 35 -15.05 -6.48 1.40
N GLU A 36 -13.92 -7.15 1.65
CA GLU A 36 -13.56 -7.64 2.99
C GLU A 36 -13.40 -6.48 3.97
N LEU A 37 -12.66 -5.44 3.61
CA LEU A 37 -12.50 -4.27 4.47
C LEU A 37 -13.85 -3.65 4.85
N VAL A 38 -14.78 -3.56 3.89
CA VAL A 38 -16.12 -3.02 4.12
C VAL A 38 -17.02 -3.97 4.92
N LEU A 39 -17.20 -5.21 4.47
CA LEU A 39 -18.18 -6.13 5.03
C LEU A 39 -17.69 -6.84 6.29
N TYR A 40 -16.39 -7.07 6.43
CA TYR A 40 -15.85 -7.68 7.63
C TYR A 40 -15.46 -6.61 8.64
N ARG A 41 -14.45 -5.77 8.34
CA ARG A 41 -13.87 -4.89 9.38
C ARG A 41 -14.77 -3.73 9.77
N LEU A 42 -15.46 -3.11 8.81
CA LEU A 42 -16.42 -2.05 9.12
C LEU A 42 -17.72 -2.66 9.68
N VAL A 43 -18.46 -3.45 8.90
CA VAL A 43 -19.79 -3.90 9.34
C VAL A 43 -19.79 -4.71 10.64
N SER A 44 -18.79 -5.59 10.87
CA SER A 44 -18.70 -6.39 12.12
C SER A 44 -18.67 -5.51 13.38
N ARG A 45 -17.97 -4.37 13.35
CA ARG A 45 -17.88 -3.48 14.52
C ARG A 45 -19.00 -2.45 14.60
N LEU A 46 -19.61 -2.07 13.48
CA LEU A 46 -20.92 -1.38 13.50
C LEU A 46 -21.94 -2.20 14.30
N GLY A 47 -21.92 -3.53 14.16
CA GLY A 47 -22.73 -4.44 14.96
C GLY A 47 -22.54 -4.29 16.48
N MET A 48 -21.31 -4.02 16.96
CA MET A 48 -21.05 -3.83 18.41
C MET A 48 -21.75 -2.57 18.97
N HIS A 49 -21.84 -1.50 18.18
CA HIS A 49 -22.51 -0.26 18.57
C HIS A 49 -24.02 -0.25 18.29
N ILE A 50 -24.46 -1.02 17.29
CA ILE A 50 -25.87 -1.18 16.91
C ILE A 50 -26.58 -2.23 17.77
N SER A 51 -25.86 -2.90 18.68
CA SER A 51 -26.40 -3.87 19.65
C SER A 51 -27.66 -3.36 20.39
N LYS A 52 -27.76 -2.07 20.68
CA LYS A 52 -28.95 -1.44 21.30
C LYS A 52 -30.17 -1.34 20.36
N ILE A 53 -29.95 -1.15 19.07
CA ILE A 53 -31.01 -1.07 18.04
C ILE A 53 -31.41 -2.49 17.59
N ALA A 54 -30.46 -3.42 17.53
CA ALA A 54 -30.71 -4.83 17.25
C ALA A 54 -31.60 -5.49 18.33
N ALA A 55 -31.51 -5.03 19.58
CA ALA A 55 -32.42 -5.46 20.64
C ALA A 55 -33.88 -5.02 20.42
N GLN A 56 -34.12 -3.97 19.63
CA GLN A 56 -35.45 -3.49 19.28
C GLN A 56 -35.98 -4.07 17.95
N HIS A 57 -35.07 -4.53 17.08
CA HIS A 57 -35.41 -4.97 15.73
C HIS A 57 -34.58 -6.21 15.36
N GLU A 58 -35.17 -7.40 15.51
CA GLU A 58 -34.50 -8.70 15.31
C GLU A 58 -33.92 -8.87 13.90
N TRP A 59 -34.61 -8.32 12.88
CA TRP A 59 -34.16 -8.35 11.48
C TRP A 59 -32.83 -7.61 11.24
N VAL A 60 -32.52 -6.59 12.04
CA VAL A 60 -31.24 -5.88 11.96
C VAL A 60 -30.11 -6.82 12.38
N GLY A 61 -30.30 -7.60 13.44
CA GLY A 61 -29.32 -8.58 13.91
C GLY A 61 -28.99 -9.63 12.85
N THR A 62 -30.00 -10.20 12.19
CA THR A 62 -29.82 -11.20 11.14
C THR A 62 -29.04 -10.65 9.94
N ILE A 63 -29.33 -9.42 9.51
CA ILE A 63 -28.61 -8.76 8.42
C ILE A 63 -27.14 -8.55 8.80
N PHE A 64 -26.85 -8.06 10.01
CA PHE A 64 -25.47 -7.88 10.48
C PHE A 64 -24.67 -9.19 10.53
N GLN A 65 -25.28 -10.26 11.01
CA GLN A 65 -24.65 -11.58 11.02
C GLN A 65 -24.37 -12.09 9.60
N LEU A 66 -25.32 -11.92 8.67
CA LEU A 66 -25.13 -12.29 7.27
C LEU A 66 -23.99 -11.48 6.61
N LEU A 67 -23.97 -10.15 6.79
CA LEU A 67 -22.90 -9.33 6.21
C LEU A 67 -21.53 -9.69 6.80
N THR A 68 -21.47 -9.96 8.10
CA THR A 68 -20.22 -10.32 8.78
C THR A 68 -19.73 -11.70 8.34
N SER A 69 -20.63 -12.68 8.13
CA SER A 69 -20.25 -14.01 7.66
C SER A 69 -19.76 -13.98 6.20
N VAL A 70 -20.40 -13.19 5.34
CA VAL A 70 -19.90 -12.91 3.98
C VAL A 70 -18.53 -12.23 4.04
N GLY A 71 -18.36 -11.24 4.91
CA GLY A 71 -17.08 -10.58 5.14
C GLY A 71 -15.97 -11.57 5.57
N PHE A 72 -16.28 -12.48 6.49
CA PHE A 72 -15.35 -13.50 6.95
C PHE A 72 -14.98 -14.50 5.83
N ALA A 73 -15.95 -14.91 5.01
CA ALA A 73 -15.68 -15.72 3.83
C ALA A 73 -14.76 -15.00 2.84
N LEU A 74 -15.00 -13.70 2.60
CA LEU A 74 -14.15 -12.87 1.74
C LEU A 74 -12.73 -12.77 2.28
N LEU A 75 -12.52 -12.68 3.60
CA LEU A 75 -11.18 -12.66 4.20
C LEU A 75 -10.34 -13.89 3.81
N ASN A 76 -10.95 -15.08 3.83
CA ASN A 76 -10.28 -16.31 3.40
C ASN A 76 -9.98 -16.30 1.90
N VAL A 77 -10.91 -15.82 1.08
CA VAL A 77 -10.74 -15.70 -0.37
C VAL A 77 -9.62 -14.71 -0.71
N VAL A 78 -9.55 -13.57 -0.02
CA VAL A 78 -8.46 -12.59 -0.16
C VAL A 78 -7.12 -13.24 0.18
N ALA A 79 -7.04 -14.00 1.27
CA ALA A 79 -5.81 -14.69 1.67
C ALA A 79 -5.31 -15.64 0.57
N ILE A 80 -6.21 -16.43 -0.03
CA ILE A 80 -5.89 -17.34 -1.13
C ILE A 80 -5.39 -16.57 -2.35
N PHE A 81 -6.07 -15.48 -2.75
CA PHE A 81 -5.66 -14.71 -3.91
C PHE A 81 -4.35 -13.95 -3.69
N VAL A 82 -4.09 -13.41 -2.49
CA VAL A 82 -2.82 -12.78 -2.14
C VAL A 82 -1.69 -13.81 -2.19
N PHE A 83 -1.92 -15.00 -1.65
CA PHE A 83 -0.96 -16.11 -1.71
C PHE A 83 -0.65 -16.49 -3.16
N LEU A 84 -1.67 -16.69 -3.99
CA LEU A 84 -1.52 -17.01 -5.42
C LEU A 84 -0.76 -15.90 -6.16
N ALA A 85 -1.13 -14.63 -5.93
CA ALA A 85 -0.48 -13.48 -6.57
C ALA A 85 1.01 -13.41 -6.22
N LEU A 86 1.37 -13.64 -4.95
CA LEU A 86 2.76 -13.67 -4.52
C LEU A 86 3.54 -14.82 -5.14
N VAL A 87 2.97 -16.03 -5.20
CA VAL A 87 3.62 -17.18 -5.85
C VAL A 87 3.87 -16.90 -7.34
N VAL A 88 2.85 -16.43 -8.06
CA VAL A 88 2.97 -16.09 -9.49
C VAL A 88 4.03 -15.03 -9.71
N LEU A 89 4.02 -13.97 -8.89
CA LEU A 89 4.97 -12.87 -9.01
C LEU A 89 6.40 -13.30 -8.65
N LEU A 90 6.57 -14.16 -7.66
CA LEU A 90 7.86 -14.72 -7.26
C LEU A 90 8.45 -15.61 -8.35
N VAL A 91 7.64 -16.48 -8.96
CA VAL A 91 8.05 -17.32 -10.10
C VAL A 91 8.42 -16.47 -11.31
N ASN A 92 7.59 -15.48 -11.66
CA ASN A 92 7.88 -14.56 -12.76
C ASN A 92 9.17 -13.78 -12.52
N ARG A 93 9.40 -13.31 -11.29
CA ARG A 93 10.61 -12.58 -10.91
C ARG A 93 11.85 -13.47 -10.97
N ALA A 94 11.75 -14.70 -10.48
CA ALA A 94 12.84 -15.68 -10.52
C ALA A 94 13.21 -16.04 -11.97
N ARG A 95 12.22 -16.23 -12.86
CA ARG A 95 12.44 -16.52 -14.28
C ARG A 95 13.02 -15.34 -15.06
N ALA A 96 12.54 -14.12 -14.81
CA ALA A 96 12.90 -12.96 -15.62
C ALA A 96 14.25 -12.31 -15.22
N LYS A 97 14.56 -12.26 -13.92
CA LYS A 97 15.76 -11.57 -13.41
C LYS A 97 16.80 -12.51 -12.77
N GLY A 98 16.44 -13.76 -12.51
CA GLY A 98 17.27 -14.67 -11.73
C GLY A 98 17.51 -14.20 -10.29
N ILE A 99 18.40 -14.91 -9.59
CA ILE A 99 18.82 -14.62 -8.22
C ILE A 99 20.03 -13.66 -8.26
N THR A 100 19.79 -12.40 -8.64
CA THR A 100 20.84 -11.37 -8.73
C THR A 100 20.43 -10.08 -8.01
N GLY A 101 21.40 -9.39 -7.41
CA GLY A 101 21.17 -8.15 -6.64
C GLY A 101 20.22 -8.33 -5.45
N PHE A 102 19.23 -7.45 -5.32
CA PHE A 102 18.23 -7.51 -4.23
C PHE A 102 17.31 -8.73 -4.29
N ASN A 103 17.23 -9.44 -5.43
CA ASN A 103 16.45 -10.67 -5.54
C ASN A 103 17.05 -11.82 -4.73
N VAL A 104 18.36 -11.78 -4.43
CA VAL A 104 19.06 -12.77 -3.60
C VAL A 104 18.44 -12.84 -2.21
N VAL A 105 17.97 -11.69 -1.68
CA VAL A 105 17.31 -11.61 -0.37
C VAL A 105 15.79 -11.68 -0.51
N THR A 106 15.23 -10.94 -1.47
CA THR A 106 13.78 -10.82 -1.64
C THR A 106 13.10 -12.17 -1.92
N ILE A 107 13.63 -12.97 -2.84
CA ILE A 107 13.01 -14.25 -3.22
C ILE A 107 12.97 -15.22 -2.03
N PRO A 108 14.09 -15.54 -1.36
CA PRO A 108 14.04 -16.45 -0.21
C PRO A 108 13.24 -15.89 0.96
N SER A 109 13.29 -14.57 1.24
CA SER A 109 12.49 -14.00 2.34
C SER A 109 10.99 -14.10 2.06
N VAL A 110 10.52 -13.77 0.86
CA VAL A 110 9.10 -13.90 0.50
C VAL A 110 8.67 -15.37 0.45
N ALA A 111 9.51 -16.26 -0.09
CA ALA A 111 9.24 -17.70 -0.07
C ALA A 111 9.14 -18.24 1.37
N LEU A 112 10.03 -17.81 2.26
CA LEU A 112 10.00 -18.16 3.68
C LEU A 112 8.73 -17.64 4.36
N LEU A 113 8.27 -16.42 4.06
CA LEU A 113 6.98 -15.91 4.58
C LEU A 113 5.81 -16.77 4.13
N LEU A 114 5.79 -17.21 2.87
CA LEU A 114 4.74 -18.08 2.35
C LEU A 114 4.77 -19.45 3.04
N ILE A 115 5.95 -20.04 3.23
CA ILE A 115 6.12 -21.31 3.95
C ILE A 115 5.67 -21.17 5.40
N LEU A 116 6.12 -20.15 6.12
CA LEU A 116 5.71 -19.88 7.50
C LEU A 116 4.20 -19.69 7.61
N THR A 117 3.59 -19.00 6.64
CA THR A 117 2.12 -18.83 6.60
C THR A 117 1.44 -20.19 6.50
N VAL A 118 1.87 -21.08 5.61
CA VAL A 118 1.32 -22.44 5.49
C VAL A 118 1.58 -23.26 6.75
N SER A 119 2.78 -23.17 7.34
CA SER A 119 3.09 -23.86 8.60
C SER A 119 2.19 -23.42 9.74
N PHE A 120 1.86 -22.11 9.82
CA PHE A 120 0.99 -21.57 10.85
C PHE A 120 -0.49 -21.96 10.70
N LEU A 121 -0.92 -22.46 9.54
CA LEU A 121 -2.24 -23.08 9.40
C LEU A 121 -2.32 -24.42 10.16
N ILE A 122 -1.20 -25.14 10.28
CA ILE A 122 -1.14 -26.46 10.91
C ILE A 122 -0.77 -26.34 12.40
N VAL A 123 0.19 -25.46 12.70
CA VAL A 123 0.73 -25.28 14.06
C VAL A 123 0.58 -23.81 14.46
N PRO A 124 -0.22 -23.49 15.49
CA PRO A 124 -0.39 -22.12 15.95
C PRO A 124 0.97 -21.46 16.26
N PRO A 125 1.22 -20.23 15.79
CA PRO A 125 2.49 -19.57 16.04
C PRO A 125 2.62 -19.27 17.53
N ALA A 126 3.58 -19.93 18.19
CA ALA A 126 4.06 -19.49 19.49
C ALA A 126 4.73 -18.10 19.35
N MET A 127 4.98 -17.41 20.47
CA MET A 127 5.62 -16.08 20.47
C MET A 127 6.89 -16.02 19.60
N LEU A 128 7.73 -17.06 19.64
CA LEU A 128 8.92 -17.16 18.79
C LEU A 128 8.61 -17.22 17.28
N GLY A 129 7.60 -17.98 16.87
CA GLY A 129 7.18 -18.07 15.47
C GLY A 129 6.68 -16.71 14.96
N SER A 130 5.98 -15.97 15.82
CA SER A 130 5.50 -14.63 15.53
C SER A 130 6.66 -13.62 15.40
N ILE A 131 7.66 -13.67 16.29
CA ILE A 131 8.86 -12.84 16.20
C ILE A 131 9.61 -13.14 14.89
N ALA A 132 9.84 -14.42 14.59
CA ALA A 132 10.51 -14.84 13.36
C ALA A 132 9.78 -14.32 12.11
N TYR A 133 8.44 -14.44 12.06
CA TYR A 133 7.64 -13.97 10.95
C TYR A 133 7.78 -12.46 10.73
N ASN A 134 7.73 -11.66 11.79
CA ASN A 134 7.88 -10.21 11.69
C ASN A 134 9.30 -9.78 11.30
N VAL A 135 10.32 -10.48 11.79
CA VAL A 135 11.72 -10.22 11.41
C VAL A 135 11.94 -10.53 9.93
N VAL A 136 11.43 -11.67 9.44
CA VAL A 136 11.51 -12.00 8.01
C VAL A 136 10.73 -11.00 7.18
N THR A 137 9.57 -10.53 7.66
CA THR A 137 8.77 -9.48 7.00
C THR A 137 9.57 -8.18 6.90
N LEU A 138 10.25 -7.77 7.97
CA LEU A 138 11.11 -6.59 7.98
C LEU A 138 12.23 -6.75 6.94
N ILE A 139 12.95 -7.88 6.91
CA ILE A 139 14.02 -8.15 5.94
C ILE A 139 13.49 -8.07 4.50
N ALA A 140 12.34 -8.69 4.22
CA ALA A 140 11.72 -8.67 2.90
C ALA A 140 11.35 -7.24 2.46
N LEU A 141 10.73 -6.47 3.35
CA LEU A 141 10.34 -5.08 3.07
C LEU A 141 11.58 -4.18 2.88
N THR A 142 12.63 -4.36 3.66
CA THR A 142 13.89 -3.61 3.50
C THR A 142 14.52 -3.88 2.15
N ALA A 143 14.63 -5.16 1.74
CA ALA A 143 15.19 -5.52 0.44
C ALA A 143 14.36 -4.94 -0.72
N LEU A 144 13.03 -5.05 -0.64
CA LEU A 144 12.11 -4.49 -1.63
C LEU A 144 12.17 -2.96 -1.70
N MET A 145 12.28 -2.29 -0.55
CA MET A 145 12.36 -0.83 -0.51
C MET A 145 13.70 -0.30 -0.99
N LEU A 146 14.80 -0.97 -0.69
CA LEU A 146 16.10 -0.63 -1.28
C LEU A 146 16.09 -0.83 -2.79
N GLU A 147 15.47 -1.90 -3.29
CA GLU A 147 15.26 -2.07 -4.72
C GLU A 147 14.40 -0.95 -5.31
N TYR A 148 13.29 -0.59 -4.66
CA TYR A 148 12.43 0.52 -5.10
C TYR A 148 13.20 1.84 -5.17
N LEU A 149 13.94 2.18 -4.11
CA LEU A 149 14.69 3.44 -4.03
C LEU A 149 15.82 3.51 -5.06
N SER A 150 16.50 2.38 -5.34
CA SER A 150 17.54 2.32 -6.37
C SER A 150 16.98 2.52 -7.79
N GLN A 151 15.76 2.05 -8.05
CA GLN A 151 15.12 2.12 -9.37
C GLN A 151 14.45 3.47 -9.66
N GLN A 152 13.95 4.16 -8.64
CA GLN A 152 13.30 5.45 -8.84
C GLN A 152 14.35 6.56 -8.97
N GLN A 153 14.30 7.35 -10.05
CA GLN A 153 15.16 8.54 -10.18
C GLN A 153 14.51 9.81 -9.60
N GLU A 154 13.18 9.82 -9.44
CA GLU A 154 12.46 11.00 -8.97
C GLU A 154 12.53 11.11 -7.44
N TRP A 155 13.04 12.25 -6.95
CA TRP A 155 13.16 12.50 -5.51
C TRP A 155 11.82 12.39 -4.77
N SER A 156 10.73 12.86 -5.38
CA SER A 156 9.39 12.77 -4.78
C SER A 156 8.94 11.32 -4.49
N LYS A 157 9.27 10.39 -5.38
CA LYS A 157 8.97 8.96 -5.17
C LYS A 157 9.88 8.32 -4.15
N ARG A 158 11.16 8.72 -4.11
CA ARG A 158 12.12 8.25 -3.09
C ARG A 158 11.71 8.68 -1.69
N VAL A 159 11.36 9.95 -1.50
CA VAL A 159 10.89 10.48 -0.20
C VAL A 159 9.61 9.77 0.22
N MET A 160 8.64 9.60 -0.67
CA MET A 160 7.41 8.86 -0.36
C MET A 160 7.71 7.41 0.07
N GLY A 161 8.55 6.70 -0.69
CA GLY A 161 8.92 5.31 -0.36
C GLY A 161 9.66 5.19 0.97
N ALA A 162 10.59 6.11 1.26
CA ALA A 162 11.32 6.13 2.52
C ALA A 162 10.40 6.42 3.72
N VAL A 163 9.55 7.45 3.62
CA VAL A 163 8.58 7.78 4.67
C VAL A 163 7.63 6.60 4.91
N TYR A 164 7.15 5.96 3.85
CA TYR A 164 6.27 4.79 4.00
C TYR A 164 6.98 3.61 4.66
N TYR A 165 8.24 3.33 4.28
CA TYR A 165 9.05 2.29 4.91
C TYR A 165 9.24 2.55 6.41
N PHE A 166 9.63 3.78 6.77
CA PHE A 166 9.78 4.16 8.18
C PHE A 166 8.44 4.09 8.94
N GLY A 167 7.33 4.43 8.28
CA GLY A 167 5.98 4.26 8.79
C GLY A 167 5.70 2.82 9.22
N ILE A 168 5.76 1.85 8.29
CA ILE A 168 5.56 0.42 8.63
C ILE A 168 6.58 -0.07 9.65
N SER A 169 7.83 0.37 9.55
CA SER A 169 8.88 -0.07 10.47
C SER A 169 8.54 0.28 11.93
N GLY A 170 7.82 1.38 12.18
CA GLY A 170 7.33 1.75 13.50
C GLY A 170 6.34 0.72 14.07
N TRP A 171 5.44 0.20 13.24
CA TRP A 171 4.52 -0.88 13.63
C TRP A 171 5.24 -2.22 13.83
N LEU A 172 6.14 -2.60 12.91
CA LEU A 172 6.91 -3.83 13.05
C LEU A 172 7.81 -3.78 14.29
N TYR A 173 8.39 -2.62 14.60
CA TYR A 173 9.13 -2.41 15.84
C TYR A 173 8.24 -2.65 17.06
N TYR A 174 7.03 -2.07 17.07
CA TYR A 174 6.06 -2.30 18.14
C TYR A 174 5.79 -3.79 18.33
N GLN A 175 5.44 -4.51 17.26
CA GLN A 175 5.10 -5.94 17.31
C GLN A 175 6.27 -6.84 17.73
N ILE A 176 7.47 -6.59 17.20
CA ILE A 176 8.67 -7.40 17.50
C ILE A 176 9.06 -7.22 18.96
N PHE A 177 9.18 -5.97 19.43
CA PHE A 177 9.67 -5.69 20.78
C PHE A 177 8.63 -6.03 21.84
N SER A 178 7.34 -5.76 21.61
CA SER A 178 6.28 -6.16 22.56
C SER A 178 6.24 -7.67 22.75
N THR A 179 6.37 -8.42 21.65
CA THR A 179 6.29 -9.88 21.70
C THR A 179 7.58 -10.50 22.25
N ALA A 180 8.75 -9.89 21.95
CA ALA A 180 10.02 -10.32 22.52
C ALA A 180 10.09 -10.11 24.04
N TYR A 181 9.61 -8.98 24.55
CA TYR A 181 9.54 -8.73 26.00
C TYR A 181 8.57 -9.69 26.69
N GLY A 182 7.41 -9.94 26.08
CA GLY A 182 6.47 -10.96 26.56
C GLY A 182 7.08 -12.36 26.59
N TRP A 183 7.87 -12.71 25.57
CA TRP A 183 8.58 -13.99 25.51
C TRP A 183 9.69 -14.11 26.57
N MET A 184 10.40 -13.01 26.86
CA MET A 184 11.43 -12.95 27.91
C MET A 184 10.84 -12.86 29.33
N GLY A 185 9.52 -12.79 29.48
CA GLY A 185 8.86 -12.63 30.78
C GLY A 185 9.09 -11.27 31.43
N VAL A 186 9.52 -10.27 30.66
CA VAL A 186 9.82 -8.92 31.17
C VAL A 186 8.50 -8.14 31.25
N ILE A 187 8.09 -7.79 32.48
CA ILE A 187 6.84 -7.06 32.76
C ILE A 187 6.97 -5.57 32.40
N ALA A 188 8.20 -5.07 32.30
CA ALA A 188 8.44 -3.68 31.90
C ALA A 188 8.01 -3.45 30.45
N ALA A 189 7.35 -2.31 30.19
CA ALA A 189 7.06 -1.90 28.83
C ALA A 189 8.39 -1.62 28.09
N PRO A 190 8.57 -2.11 26.85
CA PRO A 190 9.79 -1.85 26.11
C PRO A 190 9.94 -0.33 25.84
N PRO A 191 11.16 0.22 25.97
CA PRO A 191 11.40 1.65 25.84
C PRO A 191 11.05 2.12 24.42
N PHE A 192 10.52 3.34 24.30
CA PHE A 192 10.18 4.00 23.02
C PHE A 192 9.12 3.32 22.14
N VAL A 193 8.56 2.17 22.52
CA VAL A 193 7.63 1.41 21.66
C VAL A 193 6.35 2.17 21.31
N TYR A 194 5.75 2.88 22.27
CA TYR A 194 4.56 3.69 22.00
C TYR A 194 4.86 4.94 21.17
N GLU A 195 6.02 5.55 21.38
CA GLU A 195 6.45 6.75 20.66
C GLU A 195 6.82 6.43 19.21
N ALA A 196 7.54 5.31 19.00
CA ALA A 196 7.84 4.77 17.68
C ALA A 196 6.57 4.41 16.91
N ASN A 197 5.56 3.83 17.59
CA ASN A 197 4.28 3.54 16.95
C ASN A 197 3.52 4.81 16.55
N ARG A 198 3.48 5.84 17.40
CA ARG A 198 2.85 7.14 17.10
C ARG A 198 3.56 7.86 15.95
N LEU A 199 4.89 7.82 15.93
CA LEU A 199 5.70 8.38 14.86
C LEU A 199 5.46 7.60 13.55
N GLY A 200 5.41 6.27 13.60
CA GLY A 200 5.09 5.41 12.46
C GLY A 200 3.73 5.74 11.85
N GLU A 201 2.71 5.92 12.68
CA GLU A 201 1.39 6.35 12.23
C GLU A 201 1.41 7.74 11.57
N ALA A 202 2.10 8.71 12.18
CA ALA A 202 2.23 10.05 11.59
C ALA A 202 2.95 10.01 10.23
N LEU A 203 3.99 9.17 10.10
CA LEU A 203 4.68 8.95 8.83
C LEU A 203 3.77 8.29 7.79
N MET A 204 2.89 7.38 8.17
CA MET A 204 1.93 6.77 7.24
C MET A 204 0.92 7.80 6.70
N VAL A 205 0.42 8.68 7.57
CA VAL A 205 -0.42 9.81 7.14
C VAL A 205 0.37 10.74 6.21
N LEU A 206 1.61 11.08 6.56
CA LEU A 206 2.48 11.89 5.71
C LEU A 206 2.76 11.21 4.36
N ALA A 207 3.00 9.89 4.34
CA ALA A 207 3.18 9.10 3.13
C ALA A 207 1.96 9.18 2.21
N SER A 208 0.75 9.13 2.77
CA SER A 208 -0.50 9.24 2.00
C SER A 208 -0.64 10.60 1.29
N ILE A 209 -0.17 11.69 1.92
CA ILE A 209 -0.08 13.02 1.30
C ILE A 209 1.04 13.04 0.24
N LEU A 210 2.19 12.45 0.54
CA LEU A 210 3.32 12.38 -0.40
C LEU A 210 3.01 11.53 -1.64
N VAL A 211 2.12 10.54 -1.56
CA VAL A 211 1.64 9.78 -2.73
C VAL A 211 1.04 10.73 -3.77
N PHE A 212 0.24 11.70 -3.33
CA PHE A 212 -0.32 12.72 -4.21
C PHE A 212 0.76 13.60 -4.84
N TRP A 213 1.81 13.95 -4.10
CA TRP A 213 2.93 14.71 -4.66
C TRP A 213 3.79 13.87 -5.63
N ALA A 214 4.04 12.61 -5.31
CA ALA A 214 4.88 11.71 -6.09
C ALA A 214 4.22 11.22 -7.39
N TYR A 215 2.93 10.89 -7.35
CA TYR A 215 2.19 10.30 -8.47
C TYR A 215 1.09 11.21 -9.03
N GLY A 216 0.68 12.26 -8.31
CA GLY A 216 -0.32 13.23 -8.74
C GLY A 216 0.18 14.30 -9.69
N ARG A 217 1.26 14.08 -10.46
CA ARG A 217 1.86 15.06 -11.41
C ARG A 217 0.93 15.65 -12.49
N GLY A 218 -0.36 15.28 -12.52
CA GLY A 218 -1.38 16.01 -13.29
C GLY A 218 -2.12 17.13 -12.52
N VAL A 219 -1.70 17.44 -11.29
CA VAL A 219 -2.25 18.52 -10.45
C VAL A 219 -1.29 19.72 -10.36
N SER A 220 -0.23 19.73 -11.19
CA SER A 220 0.67 20.87 -11.25
C SER A 220 -0.13 22.12 -11.66
N PHE A 221 -0.08 23.14 -10.79
CA PHE A 221 -0.57 24.50 -11.07
C PHE A 221 0.07 25.10 -12.34
N ARG A 222 1.16 24.49 -12.81
CA ARG A 222 1.99 24.87 -13.96
C ARG A 222 1.73 24.02 -15.21
N THR A 223 0.64 23.24 -15.26
CA THR A 223 0.27 22.51 -16.49
C THR A 223 -0.44 23.44 -17.50
N ARG A 224 -0.11 23.29 -18.79
CA ARG A 224 -0.69 24.09 -19.89
C ARG A 224 -2.14 23.68 -20.23
N ASN A 225 -2.62 22.54 -19.73
CA ASN A 225 -3.95 22.01 -20.00
C ASN A 225 -5.01 22.59 -19.04
N ARG A 226 -5.95 23.39 -19.58
CA ARG A 226 -7.02 24.05 -18.80
C ARG A 226 -7.91 23.09 -18.02
N GLN A 227 -8.22 21.90 -18.53
CA GLN A 227 -9.08 20.93 -17.84
C GLN A 227 -8.38 20.30 -16.64
N GLN A 228 -7.10 19.95 -16.77
CA GLN A 228 -6.29 19.40 -15.67
C GLN A 228 -6.08 20.44 -14.58
N ARG A 229 -5.79 21.70 -14.96
CA ARG A 229 -5.68 22.82 -14.01
C ARG A 229 -7.00 23.11 -13.29
N ARG A 230 -8.14 23.06 -13.98
CA ARG A 230 -9.46 23.25 -13.34
C ARG A 230 -9.76 22.15 -12.33
N ARG A 231 -9.55 20.87 -12.68
CA ARG A 231 -9.72 19.75 -11.75
C ARG A 231 -8.78 19.85 -10.55
N ALA A 232 -7.56 20.29 -10.78
CA ALA A 232 -6.57 20.52 -9.74
C ALA A 232 -7.01 21.58 -8.74
N ILE A 233 -7.45 22.74 -9.24
CA ILE A 233 -7.93 23.85 -8.41
C ILE A 233 -9.18 23.44 -7.63
N TRP A 234 -10.13 22.76 -8.26
CA TRP A 234 -11.33 22.26 -7.59
C TRP A 234 -10.99 21.27 -6.48
N PHE A 235 -10.11 20.30 -6.76
CA PHE A 235 -9.68 19.33 -5.75
C PHE A 235 -8.92 20.02 -4.62
N SER A 236 -7.98 20.93 -4.91
CA SER A 236 -7.25 21.65 -3.87
C SER A 236 -8.17 22.57 -3.04
N ALA A 237 -9.14 23.22 -3.67
CA ALA A 237 -10.09 24.08 -2.98
C ALA A 237 -11.02 23.27 -2.07
N VAL A 238 -11.58 22.16 -2.56
CA VAL A 238 -12.42 21.27 -1.75
C VAL A 238 -11.60 20.66 -0.61
N SER A 239 -10.41 20.15 -0.88
CA SER A 239 -9.53 19.59 0.16
C SER A 239 -9.11 20.64 1.19
N ALA A 240 -8.83 21.88 0.78
CA ALA A 240 -8.53 22.97 1.71
C ALA A 240 -9.75 23.34 2.56
N VAL A 241 -10.94 23.49 1.96
CA VAL A 241 -12.18 23.79 2.69
C VAL A 241 -12.52 22.68 3.69
N VAL A 242 -12.41 21.41 3.27
CA VAL A 242 -12.63 20.26 4.17
C VAL A 242 -11.59 20.23 5.28
N PHE A 243 -10.30 20.45 4.97
CA PHE A 243 -9.24 20.46 5.97
C PHE A 243 -9.40 21.58 6.99
N PHE A 244 -9.57 22.83 6.54
CA PHE A 244 -9.78 23.97 7.43
C PHE A 244 -11.10 23.89 8.18
N GLY A 245 -12.16 23.37 7.56
CA GLY A 245 -13.43 23.10 8.22
C GLY A 245 -13.27 22.09 9.35
N LEU A 246 -12.61 20.96 9.10
CA LEU A 246 -12.35 19.95 10.12
C LEU A 246 -11.40 20.46 11.21
N LEU A 247 -10.36 21.22 10.86
CA LEU A 247 -9.43 21.79 11.83
C LEU A 247 -10.12 22.86 12.69
N PHE A 248 -11.01 23.66 12.10
CA PHE A 248 -11.85 24.59 12.84
C PHE A 248 -12.76 23.87 13.83
N MET A 249 -13.46 22.82 13.36
CA MET A 249 -14.36 22.03 14.20
C MET A 249 -13.63 21.27 15.31
N ASP A 250 -12.42 20.78 15.05
CA ASP A 250 -11.64 19.96 15.98
C ASP A 250 -10.83 20.81 16.96
N TYR A 251 -10.23 21.93 16.54
CA TYR A 251 -9.34 22.74 17.40
C TYR A 251 -9.95 24.08 17.81
N PHE A 252 -10.38 24.89 16.84
CA PHE A 252 -10.81 26.27 17.11
C PHE A 252 -12.17 26.34 17.80
N LEU A 253 -13.10 25.42 17.50
CA LEU A 253 -14.41 25.39 18.12
C LEU A 253 -14.33 25.17 19.64
N GLY A 254 -13.31 24.44 20.10
CA GLY A 254 -13.02 24.22 21.51
C GLY A 254 -12.65 25.49 22.27
N LEU A 255 -12.15 26.53 21.57
CA LEU A 255 -11.85 27.84 22.16
C LEU A 255 -13.10 28.70 22.34
N TYR A 256 -14.15 28.48 21.54
CA TYR A 256 -15.38 29.28 21.57
C TYR A 256 -16.52 28.63 22.35
N ASN A 257 -16.76 27.32 22.17
CA ASN A 257 -17.81 26.60 22.86
C ASN A 257 -17.41 25.13 23.13
N PRO A 258 -16.99 24.80 24.37
CA PRO A 258 -16.46 23.48 24.69
C PRO A 258 -17.51 22.37 24.63
N VAL A 259 -18.79 22.67 24.87
CA VAL A 259 -19.89 21.69 24.82
C VAL A 259 -20.19 21.26 23.39
N LEU A 260 -20.27 22.24 22.49
CA LEU A 260 -20.54 22.00 21.07
C LEU A 260 -19.34 21.32 20.40
N ALA A 261 -18.11 21.68 20.79
CA ALA A 261 -16.89 21.03 20.34
C ALA A 261 -16.80 19.56 20.81
N HIS A 262 -17.17 19.26 22.05
CA HIS A 262 -17.19 17.88 22.55
C HIS A 262 -18.23 17.01 21.82
N SER A 263 -19.39 17.59 21.49
CA SER A 263 -20.46 16.94 20.72
C SER A 263 -20.00 16.58 19.31
N ILE A 264 -19.32 17.52 18.64
CA ILE A 264 -18.78 17.33 17.28
C ILE A 264 -17.60 16.37 17.28
N ARG A 265 -16.71 16.44 18.29
CA ARG A 265 -15.63 15.45 18.44
C ARG A 265 -16.18 14.04 18.62
N LYS A 266 -17.22 13.84 19.43
CA LYS A 266 -17.92 12.55 19.54
C LYS A 266 -18.53 12.08 18.22
N ALA A 267 -19.09 12.98 17.42
CA ALA A 267 -19.57 12.64 16.08
C ALA A 267 -18.41 12.28 15.13
N GLY A 268 -17.29 13.01 15.24
CA GLY A 268 -16.05 12.75 14.51
C GLY A 268 -15.40 11.43 14.88
N GLU A 269 -15.40 11.05 16.17
CA GLU A 269 -14.96 9.73 16.67
C GLU A 269 -15.70 8.59 15.96
N GLY A 270 -16.99 8.77 15.63
CA GLY A 270 -17.78 7.83 14.85
C GLY A 270 -17.25 7.61 13.42
N ILE A 271 -16.69 8.64 12.78
CA ILE A 271 -16.07 8.56 11.45
C ILE A 271 -14.61 8.10 11.55
N SER A 272 -13.89 8.55 12.57
CA SER A 272 -12.54 8.13 12.91
C SER A 272 -12.45 6.61 13.03
N TRP A 273 -13.45 5.96 13.61
CA TRP A 273 -13.49 4.51 13.73
C TRP A 273 -13.24 3.73 12.41
N ILE A 274 -13.60 4.28 11.24
CA ILE A 274 -13.27 3.71 9.92
C ILE A 274 -11.76 3.58 9.74
N PHE A 275 -10.97 4.57 10.15
CA PHE A 275 -9.52 4.53 10.01
C PHE A 275 -8.84 3.74 11.13
N GLN A 276 -9.39 3.77 12.35
CA GLN A 276 -8.85 2.96 13.45
C GLN A 276 -9.04 1.46 13.20
N MET A 277 -10.12 1.07 12.52
CA MET A 277 -10.43 -0.35 12.29
C MET A 277 -10.09 -0.84 10.89
N GLY A 278 -10.31 -0.01 9.87
CA GLY A 278 -9.91 -0.33 8.51
C GLY A 278 -8.40 -0.29 8.36
N MET A 279 -7.76 0.72 8.95
CA MET A 279 -6.31 0.92 8.84
C MET A 279 -5.54 0.71 10.14
N GLY A 280 -6.15 0.54 11.31
CA GLY A 280 -5.36 0.32 12.54
C GLY A 280 -4.71 1.57 13.13
N TYR A 281 -5.17 2.77 12.75
CA TYR A 281 -4.66 4.02 13.30
C TYR A 281 -5.15 4.27 14.73
N THR A 282 -4.26 4.79 15.58
CA THR A 282 -4.55 5.11 16.99
C THR A 282 -5.04 6.55 17.19
N PHE A 283 -5.14 7.34 16.12
CA PHE A 283 -5.59 8.74 16.13
C PHE A 283 -4.74 9.66 16.99
N TYR A 284 -3.42 9.53 16.84
CA TYR A 284 -2.48 10.45 17.48
C TYR A 284 -2.55 11.88 16.91
N LEU A 285 -2.84 12.03 15.61
CA LEU A 285 -2.93 13.34 14.96
C LEU A 285 -4.37 13.90 15.02
N PRO A 286 -4.56 15.21 14.78
CA PRO A 286 -5.90 15.76 14.55
C PRO A 286 -6.60 15.08 13.38
N PHE A 287 -7.91 14.85 13.51
CA PHE A 287 -8.69 14.06 12.53
C PHE A 287 -8.57 14.62 11.09
N ALA A 288 -8.46 15.94 10.97
CA ALA A 288 -8.28 16.65 9.70
C ALA A 288 -7.10 16.12 8.87
N PHE A 289 -5.98 15.72 9.50
CA PHE A 289 -4.82 15.20 8.78
C PHE A 289 -5.07 13.82 8.17
N TYR A 290 -5.81 12.95 8.86
CA TYR A 290 -6.19 11.63 8.30
C TYR A 290 -7.12 11.78 7.11
N VAL A 291 -8.10 12.69 7.20
CA VAL A 291 -9.01 12.97 6.09
C VAL A 291 -8.27 13.57 4.90
N ALA A 292 -7.39 14.54 5.13
CA ALA A 292 -6.55 15.11 4.07
C ALA A 292 -5.67 14.05 3.40
N GLY A 293 -5.03 13.19 4.20
CA GLY A 293 -4.25 12.07 3.72
C GLY A 293 -5.07 11.11 2.85
N LEU A 294 -6.26 10.71 3.32
CA LEU A 294 -7.15 9.81 2.58
C LEU A 294 -7.69 10.43 1.29
N LEU A 295 -8.03 11.72 1.28
CA LEU A 295 -8.47 12.42 0.06
C LEU A 295 -7.35 12.46 -0.98
N CYS A 296 -6.15 12.87 -0.56
CA CYS A 296 -4.96 12.90 -1.41
C CYS A 296 -4.63 11.52 -1.96
N TRP A 297 -4.63 10.50 -1.10
CA TRP A 297 -4.33 9.13 -1.48
C TRP A 297 -5.38 8.54 -2.43
N SER A 298 -6.67 8.64 -2.08
CA SER A 298 -7.78 8.04 -2.85
C SER A 298 -7.85 8.60 -4.27
N TYR A 299 -7.73 9.91 -4.42
CA TYR A 299 -7.67 10.56 -5.74
C TYR A 299 -6.53 9.97 -6.59
N THR A 300 -5.35 9.82 -6.00
CA THR A 300 -4.15 9.36 -6.71
C THR A 300 -4.25 7.88 -7.07
N VAL A 301 -4.75 7.05 -6.15
CA VAL A 301 -4.91 5.61 -6.37
C VAL A 301 -5.99 5.32 -7.40
N ILE A 302 -7.17 5.94 -7.31
CA ILE A 302 -8.24 5.78 -8.31
C ILE A 302 -7.71 6.16 -9.69
N ARG A 303 -6.96 7.26 -9.79
CA ARG A 303 -6.33 7.67 -11.05
C ARG A 303 -5.30 6.66 -11.56
N LEU A 304 -4.45 6.10 -10.70
CA LEU A 304 -3.44 5.12 -11.13
C LEU A 304 -4.07 3.79 -11.55
N VAL A 305 -5.09 3.34 -10.83
CA VAL A 305 -5.84 2.10 -11.12
C VAL A 305 -6.61 2.24 -12.43
N THR A 306 -7.30 3.35 -12.65
CA THR A 306 -8.00 3.65 -13.93
C THR A 306 -7.03 3.75 -15.11
N MET A 307 -5.78 4.17 -14.87
CA MET A 307 -4.70 4.15 -15.88
C MET A 307 -4.05 2.78 -16.08
N GLY A 308 -4.44 1.76 -15.30
CA GLY A 308 -3.89 0.40 -15.37
C GLY A 308 -2.45 0.27 -14.85
N ARG A 309 -1.95 1.22 -14.05
CA ARG A 309 -0.56 1.21 -13.55
C ARG A 309 -0.40 0.35 -12.31
N LEU A 310 0.64 -0.49 -12.29
CA LEU A 310 0.96 -1.42 -11.19
C LEU A 310 1.09 -0.70 -9.83
N ALA A 311 1.72 0.48 -9.79
CA ALA A 311 1.84 1.25 -8.55
C ALA A 311 0.48 1.65 -7.94
N GLY A 312 -0.56 1.83 -8.75
CA GLY A 312 -1.91 2.12 -8.26
C GLY A 312 -2.48 0.95 -7.47
N TYR A 313 -2.37 -0.26 -8.03
CA TYR A 313 -2.77 -1.48 -7.35
C TYR A 313 -1.94 -1.73 -6.09
N GLY A 314 -0.62 -1.50 -6.14
CA GLY A 314 0.25 -1.63 -4.97
C GLY A 314 -0.17 -0.72 -3.82
N LEU A 315 -0.31 0.58 -4.10
CA LEU A 315 -0.75 1.57 -3.11
C LEU A 315 -2.15 1.27 -2.56
N ALA A 316 -3.05 0.76 -3.41
CA ALA A 316 -4.39 0.31 -3.00
C ALA A 316 -4.35 -0.84 -2.00
N LEU A 317 -3.58 -1.89 -2.30
CA LEU A 317 -3.42 -3.06 -1.44
C LEU A 317 -2.78 -2.69 -0.10
N MET A 318 -1.77 -1.83 -0.13
CA MET A 318 -1.10 -1.33 1.07
C MET A 318 -2.06 -0.59 2.02
N PHE A 319 -3.02 0.15 1.47
CA PHE A 319 -4.06 0.81 2.27
C PHE A 319 -5.11 -0.16 2.79
N ILE A 320 -5.57 -1.11 1.97
CA ILE A 320 -6.56 -2.14 2.37
C ILE A 320 -5.99 -3.04 3.47
N ALA A 321 -4.69 -3.35 3.40
CA ALA A 321 -4.00 -4.09 4.44
C ALA A 321 -4.05 -3.34 5.78
N GLY A 322 -3.93 -2.02 5.74
CA GLY A 322 -3.88 -1.15 6.91
C GLY A 322 -2.48 -1.07 7.53
N TYR A 323 -2.34 -0.15 8.49
CA TYR A 323 -1.16 0.05 9.33
C TYR A 323 -1.01 -1.04 10.41
N ALA A 324 -2.10 -1.47 11.04
CA ALA A 324 -2.06 -2.55 12.03
C ALA A 324 -1.97 -3.92 11.36
N LEU A 325 -0.75 -4.30 10.96
CA LEU A 325 -0.46 -5.59 10.39
C LEU A 325 -0.59 -6.68 11.46
N LEU A 326 -1.56 -7.57 11.27
CA LEU A 326 -1.72 -8.82 12.02
C LEU A 326 -1.04 -9.96 11.25
N PHE A 327 -0.46 -10.94 11.96
CA PHE A 327 0.15 -12.16 11.42
C PHE A 327 -0.81 -12.91 10.46
N SER A 328 -0.88 -12.51 9.19
CA SER A 328 -2.01 -12.91 8.33
C SER A 328 -1.80 -12.52 6.86
N SER A 329 -2.87 -12.62 6.06
CA SER A 329 -2.93 -12.13 4.68
C SER A 329 -2.61 -10.63 4.53
N LEU A 330 -2.67 -9.83 5.59
CA LEU A 330 -2.42 -8.39 5.54
C LEU A 330 -0.94 -8.03 5.39
N THR A 331 -0.06 -8.72 6.11
CA THR A 331 1.41 -8.58 5.93
C THR A 331 1.80 -8.98 4.51
N LEU A 332 1.27 -10.10 4.02
CA LEU A 332 1.48 -10.57 2.65
C LEU A 332 0.93 -9.58 1.62
N MET A 333 -0.21 -8.93 1.89
CA MET A 333 -0.80 -7.90 1.03
C MET A 333 0.08 -6.65 0.94
N VAL A 334 0.70 -6.22 2.05
CA VAL A 334 1.69 -5.12 2.02
C VAL A 334 2.94 -5.52 1.24
N VAL A 335 3.48 -6.72 1.48
CA VAL A 335 4.63 -7.24 0.72
C VAL A 335 4.31 -7.27 -0.79
N LEU A 336 3.14 -7.79 -1.16
CA LEU A 336 2.66 -7.78 -2.55
C LEU A 336 2.56 -6.34 -3.08
N GLY A 337 2.01 -5.41 -2.31
CA GLY A 337 1.87 -4.02 -2.72
C GLY A 337 3.21 -3.34 -3.00
N VAL A 338 4.21 -3.53 -2.13
CA VAL A 338 5.57 -3.02 -2.35
C VAL A 338 6.23 -3.72 -3.54
N MET A 339 6.05 -5.04 -3.71
CA MET A 339 6.53 -5.75 -4.90
C MET A 339 5.95 -5.17 -6.19
N LEU A 340 4.66 -4.84 -6.24
CA LEU A 340 4.03 -4.18 -7.39
C LEU A 340 4.64 -2.80 -7.67
N MET A 341 4.98 -2.04 -6.62
CA MET A 341 5.67 -0.76 -6.77
C MET A 341 7.10 -0.91 -7.32
N THR A 342 7.82 -1.98 -6.99
CA THR A 342 9.13 -2.28 -7.61
C THR A 342 9.03 -2.67 -9.09
N LEU A 343 7.84 -3.08 -9.56
CA LEU A 343 7.61 -3.41 -10.97
C LEU A 343 7.15 -2.19 -11.79
N ASP A 344 6.72 -1.11 -11.14
CA ASP A 344 6.34 0.15 -11.79
C ASP A 344 7.59 0.89 -12.30
N ARG A 345 8.03 0.53 -13.51
CA ARG A 345 9.19 1.15 -14.14
C ARG A 345 8.91 2.58 -14.61
N PRO A 346 9.83 3.53 -14.37
CA PRO A 346 9.76 4.83 -15.02
C PRO A 346 10.01 4.68 -16.53
N LYS A 347 9.30 5.48 -17.33
CA LYS A 347 9.40 5.49 -18.81
C LYS A 347 10.84 5.54 -19.36
N GLY A 348 11.79 6.10 -18.62
CA GLY A 348 13.21 6.19 -19.01
C GLY A 348 14.02 4.89 -18.90
N ALA A 349 13.68 4.00 -17.96
CA ALA A 349 14.43 2.75 -17.76
C ALA A 349 14.19 1.72 -18.88
N VAL A 350 13.02 1.80 -19.54
CA VAL A 350 12.69 1.00 -20.73
C VAL A 350 13.53 1.47 -21.93
N THR A 351 13.80 2.76 -22.03
CA THR A 351 14.62 3.35 -23.09
C THR A 351 16.10 3.01 -22.92
N GLU A 352 16.62 3.05 -21.69
CA GLU A 352 18.00 2.63 -21.39
C GLU A 352 18.21 1.12 -21.54
N GLN A 353 17.28 0.27 -21.09
CA GLN A 353 17.40 -1.18 -21.34
C GLN A 353 17.30 -1.51 -22.84
N ALA A 354 16.42 -0.84 -23.58
CA ALA A 354 16.37 -0.98 -25.04
C ALA A 354 17.67 -0.48 -25.72
N ALA A 355 18.32 0.54 -25.16
CA ALA A 355 19.61 1.05 -25.65
C ALA A 355 20.77 0.10 -25.33
N VAL A 356 20.82 -0.51 -24.14
CA VAL A 356 21.86 -1.48 -23.74
C VAL A 356 21.73 -2.80 -24.51
N THR A 357 20.51 -3.18 -24.92
CA THR A 357 20.29 -4.39 -25.75
C THR A 357 20.60 -4.15 -27.23
N ARG A 358 20.89 -2.90 -27.65
CA ARG A 358 21.41 -2.58 -28.98
C ARG A 358 22.91 -2.36 -28.85
N PRO A 359 23.78 -3.24 -29.38
CA PRO A 359 25.20 -2.90 -29.48
C PRO A 359 25.32 -1.61 -30.30
N PRO A 360 26.30 -0.72 -30.01
CA PRO A 360 26.53 0.43 -30.85
C PRO A 360 26.80 -0.10 -32.27
N LEU A 361 26.05 0.39 -33.24
CA LEU A 361 26.38 0.22 -34.65
C LEU A 361 27.74 0.88 -34.84
N VAL A 362 28.79 0.07 -34.71
CA VAL A 362 30.15 0.41 -35.15
C VAL A 362 30.01 0.80 -36.61
N GLY A 363 30.23 2.08 -36.88
CA GLY A 363 30.29 2.57 -38.24
C GLY A 363 31.40 1.84 -38.98
N THR A 364 31.04 0.91 -39.85
CA THR A 364 31.89 0.42 -40.92
C THR A 364 32.07 1.57 -41.90
N GLN A 365 33.11 2.39 -41.69
CA GLN A 365 33.73 3.11 -42.79
C GLN A 365 34.55 2.08 -43.59
N GLU A 366 33.91 1.47 -44.58
CA GLU A 366 34.63 0.78 -45.65
C GLU A 366 35.30 1.84 -46.53
N SER A 367 36.61 1.98 -46.34
CA SER A 367 37.54 2.50 -47.33
C SER A 367 37.65 1.47 -48.45
N LEU A 368 37.19 1.81 -49.66
CA LEU A 368 37.69 1.20 -50.90
C LEU A 368 38.10 2.31 -51.88
N VAL A 369 39.42 2.37 -52.06
CA VAL A 369 40.18 3.19 -53.00
C VAL A 369 40.19 2.52 -54.38
N GLY A 370 40.09 3.33 -55.44
CA GLY A 370 40.64 3.08 -56.79
C GLY A 370 39.64 2.56 -57.83
N GLY A 371 39.53 3.08 -59.06
CA GLY A 371 40.25 4.12 -59.81
C GLY A 371 39.88 4.06 -61.31
N GLN A 372 40.25 5.12 -62.06
CA GLN A 372 40.24 5.31 -63.53
C GLN A 372 38.84 5.56 -64.17
N ILE A 373 38.62 6.57 -65.02
CA ILE A 373 39.45 7.32 -65.99
C ILE A 373 39.26 8.83 -65.84
#